data_AF-I3YS44-F1
#
_entry.id   AF-I3YS44-F1
#
_cell.length_a   1.000
_cell.length_b   1.000
_cell.length_c   1.000
_cell.angle_alpha   90.00
_cell.angle_beta   90.00
_cell.angle_gamma   90.00
#
_symmetry.space_group_name_H-M   'P 1'
#
loop_
_entity.id
_entity.type
_entity.pdbx_description
1 polymer ?
#
loop_
_entity_poly.entity_id
_entity_poly.type
_entity_poly.pdbx_seq_one_letter_code
_entity_poly.pdbx_strand_id
1 'polypeptide(L)'
;MWHLYFLLDIASLSVPFLFSFHPKLKFYKLWKYFFPATFIMMAFFIPWDIIFTQQGFWGFNDKYLSGIKLANLPLEEWLFFICIPYACLFTIYAFKNLLPKFSFSNKITAIVYFSLQTILIVTLLYSYDRWYTAINFGYAIVLLALVYNYKRDALNVFFPVFLILLVPFFIVNGFLTGSWIHEQVVWYNDAENLGIRIGTVPIEDSIYALTMLLTIFVLMEKFKERNQVSS
;
A
#
# COMPACT_ATOMS: atom_id res chain seq x y z
N MET A 1 13.12 17.07 12.57
CA MET A 1 12.04 17.97 12.15
C MET A 1 10.78 17.51 12.85
N TRP A 2 10.27 18.31 13.78
CA TRP A 2 8.99 18.04 14.44
C TRP A 2 7.89 17.91 13.36
N HIS A 3 7.05 16.87 13.41
CA HIS A 3 5.99 16.55 12.43
C HIS A 3 6.41 16.13 11.01
N LEU A 4 7.60 15.57 10.79
CA LEU A 4 8.02 15.13 9.45
C LEU A 4 7.03 14.14 8.83
N TYR A 5 6.52 13.19 9.61
CA TYR A 5 5.60 12.18 9.11
C TYR A 5 4.31 12.84 8.59
N PHE A 6 3.67 13.66 9.41
CA PHE A 6 2.48 14.40 9.00
C PHE A 6 2.70 15.22 7.73
N LEU A 7 3.87 15.87 7.59
CA LEU A 7 4.19 16.66 6.41
C LEU A 7 4.28 15.79 5.14
N LEU A 8 4.84 14.59 5.25
CA LEU A 8 4.94 13.63 4.14
C LEU A 8 3.56 13.14 3.69
N ASP A 9 2.65 12.88 4.62
CA ASP A 9 1.28 12.47 4.29
C ASP A 9 0.53 13.57 3.54
N ILE A 10 0.57 14.80 4.05
CA ILE A 10 -0.09 15.94 3.41
C ILE A 10 0.55 16.27 2.05
N ALA A 11 1.88 16.22 1.96
CA ALA A 11 2.58 16.42 0.69
C ALA A 11 2.15 15.38 -0.36
N SER A 12 2.11 14.10 0.03
CA SER A 12 1.71 12.99 -0.84
C SER A 12 0.23 13.10 -1.28
N LEU A 13 -0.65 13.57 -0.39
CA LEU A 13 -2.06 13.77 -0.68
C LEU A 13 -2.35 14.99 -1.57
N SER A 14 -1.55 16.07 -1.43
CA SER A 14 -1.86 17.39 -1.96
C SER A 14 -2.20 17.41 -3.46
N VAL A 15 -1.31 16.91 -4.31
CA VAL A 15 -1.49 16.90 -5.78
C VAL A 15 -2.64 15.98 -6.19
N PRO A 16 -2.70 14.70 -5.77
CA PRO A 16 -3.83 13.83 -6.04
C PRO A 16 -5.19 14.42 -5.61
N PHE A 17 -5.25 15.04 -4.44
CA PHE A 17 -6.48 15.64 -3.93
C PHE A 17 -6.94 16.81 -4.80
N LEU A 18 -6.05 17.76 -5.11
CA LEU A 18 -6.38 18.90 -5.98
C LEU A 18 -6.83 18.44 -7.37
N PHE A 19 -6.12 17.49 -7.98
CA PHE A 19 -6.48 16.99 -9.32
C PHE A 19 -7.67 16.02 -9.32
N SER A 20 -8.16 15.60 -8.16
CA SER A 20 -9.35 14.75 -8.08
C SER A 20 -10.59 15.42 -8.68
N PHE A 21 -10.65 16.75 -8.64
CA PHE A 21 -11.73 17.56 -9.22
C PHE A 21 -11.55 17.87 -10.71
N HIS A 22 -10.40 17.51 -11.30
CA HIS A 22 -10.10 17.80 -12.70
C HIS A 22 -11.12 17.12 -13.63
N PRO A 23 -11.70 17.82 -14.65
CA PRO A 23 -12.78 17.29 -15.48
C PRO A 23 -12.49 15.99 -16.23
N LYS A 24 -11.21 15.72 -16.53
CA LYS A 24 -10.77 14.47 -17.18
C LYS A 24 -10.65 13.27 -16.22
N LEU A 25 -10.51 13.53 -14.92
CA LEU A 25 -10.26 12.51 -13.91
C LEU A 25 -11.50 12.24 -13.06
N LYS A 26 -12.10 13.30 -12.51
CA LYS A 26 -13.33 13.24 -11.68
C LYS A 26 -13.25 12.17 -10.59
N PHE A 27 -12.08 11.99 -9.98
CA PHE A 27 -11.85 10.98 -8.93
C PHE A 27 -12.74 11.21 -7.71
N TYR A 28 -13.15 12.47 -7.43
CA TYR A 28 -14.13 12.80 -6.39
C TYR A 28 -15.46 12.04 -6.54
N LYS A 29 -15.85 11.63 -7.76
CA LYS A 29 -17.05 10.81 -7.99
C LYS A 29 -16.90 9.35 -7.56
N LEU A 30 -15.65 8.90 -7.39
CA LEU A 30 -15.31 7.55 -6.94
C LEU A 30 -15.15 7.48 -5.41
N TRP A 31 -15.25 8.59 -4.69
CA TRP A 31 -15.16 8.62 -3.23
C TRP A 31 -16.16 7.70 -2.53
N LYS A 32 -17.37 7.56 -3.08
CA LYS A 32 -18.38 6.61 -2.59
C LYS A 32 -17.95 5.14 -2.64
N TYR A 33 -16.93 4.82 -3.44
CA TYR A 33 -16.30 3.50 -3.51
C TYR A 33 -15.00 3.45 -2.72
N PHE A 34 -14.21 4.53 -2.79
CA PHE A 34 -12.93 4.65 -2.10
C PHE A 34 -13.11 4.56 -0.58
N PHE A 35 -13.95 5.39 0.04
CA PHE A 35 -14.03 5.43 1.50
C PHE A 35 -14.48 4.10 2.12
N PRO A 36 -15.51 3.39 1.61
CA PRO A 36 -15.84 2.05 2.12
C PRO A 36 -14.72 1.03 1.89
N ALA A 37 -14.02 1.08 0.76
CA ALA A 37 -12.91 0.17 0.47
C ALA A 37 -11.71 0.41 1.40
N THR A 38 -11.34 1.67 1.60
CA THR A 38 -10.28 2.09 2.53
C THR A 38 -10.64 1.74 3.96
N PHE A 39 -11.90 1.91 4.39
CA PHE A 39 -12.34 1.49 5.72
C PHE A 39 -12.19 -0.02 5.94
N ILE A 40 -12.60 -0.83 4.96
CA ILE A 40 -12.41 -2.29 5.03
C ILE A 40 -10.93 -2.65 5.10
N MET A 41 -10.09 -2.04 4.26
CA MET A 41 -8.65 -2.22 4.31
C MET A 41 -8.09 -1.86 5.71
N MET A 42 -8.40 -0.67 6.22
CA MET A 42 -7.94 -0.20 7.54
C MET A 42 -8.36 -1.15 8.65
N ALA A 43 -9.56 -1.74 8.57
CA ALA A 43 -10.03 -2.71 9.55
C ALA A 43 -9.17 -3.99 9.62
N PHE A 44 -8.39 -4.30 8.59
CA PHE A 44 -7.41 -5.41 8.61
C PHE A 44 -6.00 -4.94 8.97
N PHE A 45 -5.54 -3.85 8.35
CA PHE A 45 -4.14 -3.41 8.48
C PHE A 45 -3.86 -2.67 9.79
N ILE A 46 -4.81 -1.91 10.34
CA ILE A 46 -4.59 -1.20 11.61
C ILE A 46 -4.45 -2.17 12.80
N PRO A 47 -5.32 -3.19 12.98
CA PRO A 47 -5.11 -4.16 14.06
C PRO A 47 -3.78 -4.90 13.94
N TRP A 48 -3.36 -5.23 12.71
CA TRP A 48 -2.03 -5.78 12.46
C TRP A 48 -0.96 -4.84 12.97
N ASP A 49 -0.94 -3.58 12.52
CA ASP A 49 0.09 -2.61 12.90
C ASP A 49 0.12 -2.34 14.41
N ILE A 50 -1.04 -2.29 15.06
CA ILE A 50 -1.15 -2.19 16.53
C ILE A 50 -0.44 -3.38 17.18
N ILE A 51 -0.69 -4.61 16.72
CA ILE A 51 -0.05 -5.80 17.28
C ILE A 51 1.46 -5.75 17.05
N PHE A 52 1.89 -5.39 15.84
CA PHE A 52 3.30 -5.47 15.46
C PHE A 52 4.14 -4.40 16.14
N THR A 53 3.57 -3.22 16.38
CA THR A 53 4.23 -2.18 17.17
C THR A 53 4.28 -2.51 18.66
N GLN A 54 3.26 -3.20 19.20
CA GLN A 54 3.30 -3.69 20.58
C GLN A 54 4.33 -4.82 20.79
N GLN A 55 4.52 -5.69 19.80
CA GLN A 55 5.54 -6.75 19.84
C GLN A 55 6.95 -6.25 19.50
N GLY A 56 7.11 -4.99 19.11
CA GLY A 56 8.42 -4.41 18.76
C GLY A 56 9.01 -4.96 17.46
N PHE A 57 8.16 -5.47 16.55
CA PHE A 57 8.59 -5.92 15.23
C PHE A 57 9.00 -4.71 14.36
N TRP A 58 8.33 -3.59 14.59
CA TRP A 58 8.65 -2.27 14.04
C TRP A 58 8.01 -1.21 14.95
N GLY A 59 8.34 0.06 14.74
CA GLY A 59 7.75 1.12 15.55
C GLY A 59 8.15 2.52 15.11
N PHE A 60 7.81 3.50 15.93
CA PHE A 60 7.94 4.91 15.60
C PHE A 60 8.89 5.64 16.53
N ASN A 61 9.52 6.68 16.01
CA ASN A 61 10.32 7.62 16.77
C ASN A 61 9.51 8.88 17.09
N ASP A 62 9.17 9.05 18.37
CA ASP A 62 8.34 10.15 18.87
C ASP A 62 8.89 11.55 18.52
N LYS A 63 10.18 11.68 18.23
CA LYS A 63 10.83 12.93 17.79
C LYS A 63 10.26 13.51 16.50
N TYR A 64 9.69 12.67 15.63
CA TYR A 64 9.17 13.06 14.32
C TYR A 64 7.64 13.11 14.25
N LEU A 65 6.98 12.80 15.37
CA LEU A 65 5.53 12.70 15.49
C LEU A 65 4.93 13.93 16.20
N SER A 66 3.61 14.06 16.17
CA SER A 66 2.86 15.06 16.93
C SER A 66 2.67 14.72 18.41
N GLY A 67 2.92 13.47 18.79
CA GLY A 67 2.67 12.95 20.14
C GLY A 67 1.22 12.49 20.36
N ILE A 68 0.32 12.67 19.39
CA ILE A 68 -1.05 12.15 19.46
C ILE A 68 -1.03 10.67 19.07
N LYS A 69 -1.51 9.79 19.96
CA LYS A 69 -1.60 8.35 19.70
C LYS A 69 -3.04 7.87 19.85
N LEU A 70 -3.48 7.02 18.94
CA LEU A 70 -4.75 6.30 18.95
C LEU A 70 -4.45 4.80 18.90
N ALA A 71 -4.89 4.08 19.93
CA ALA A 71 -4.62 2.64 20.09
C ALA A 71 -3.12 2.28 19.95
N ASN A 72 -2.24 3.09 20.56
CA ASN A 72 -0.77 2.97 20.51
C ASN A 72 -0.11 3.26 19.15
N LEU A 73 -0.88 3.54 18.10
CA LEU A 73 -0.35 4.06 16.84
C LEU A 73 -0.38 5.59 16.80
N PRO A 74 0.62 6.25 16.23
CA PRO A 74 0.60 7.69 16.06
C PRO A 74 -0.51 8.11 15.08
N LEU A 75 -1.09 9.29 15.29
CA LEU A 75 -2.13 9.83 14.41
C LEU A 75 -1.67 9.88 12.94
N GLU A 76 -0.40 10.13 12.72
CA GLU A 76 0.23 10.14 11.39
C GLU A 76 0.12 8.78 10.69
N GLU A 77 0.25 7.65 11.39
CA GLU A 77 0.04 6.33 10.79
C GLU A 77 -1.42 6.13 10.34
N TRP A 78 -2.38 6.60 11.15
CA TRP A 78 -3.79 6.58 10.74
C TRP A 78 -4.06 7.43 9.49
N LEU A 79 -3.35 8.57 9.36
CA LEU A 79 -3.42 9.42 8.18
C LEU A 79 -2.73 8.77 6.99
N PHE A 80 -1.61 8.08 7.18
CA PHE A 80 -0.90 7.35 6.15
C PHE A 80 -1.81 6.34 5.43
N PHE A 81 -2.61 5.57 6.19
CA PHE A 81 -3.62 4.64 5.66
C PHE A 81 -4.74 5.29 4.84
N ILE A 82 -4.86 6.61 4.87
CA ILE A 82 -5.83 7.37 4.08
C ILE A 82 -5.12 8.09 2.94
N CYS A 83 -4.10 8.89 3.27
CA CYS A 83 -3.37 9.77 2.37
C CYS A 83 -2.63 9.00 1.27
N ILE A 84 -1.86 7.97 1.63
CA ILE A 84 -1.06 7.22 0.67
C ILE A 84 -1.93 6.38 -0.24
N PRO A 85 -2.89 5.57 0.26
CA PRO A 85 -3.83 4.89 -0.62
C PRO A 85 -4.63 5.85 -1.50
N TYR A 86 -5.06 7.01 -1.00
CA TYR A 86 -5.72 8.00 -1.83
C TYR A 86 -4.85 8.43 -3.01
N ALA A 87 -3.59 8.79 -2.75
CA ALA A 87 -2.63 9.23 -3.77
C ALA A 87 -2.36 8.14 -4.83
N CYS A 88 -2.16 6.90 -4.36
CA CYS A 88 -1.90 5.75 -5.22
C CYS A 88 -3.13 5.35 -6.05
N LEU A 89 -4.31 5.28 -5.45
CA LEU A 89 -5.55 4.93 -6.15
C LEU A 89 -5.96 6.02 -7.14
N PHE A 90 -5.79 7.29 -6.78
CA PHE A 90 -5.94 8.39 -7.73
C PHE A 90 -5.05 8.18 -8.96
N THR A 91 -3.79 7.82 -8.76
CA THR A 91 -2.85 7.53 -9.86
C THR A 91 -3.33 6.35 -10.71
N ILE A 92 -3.74 5.24 -10.09
CA ILE A 92 -4.29 4.07 -10.81
C ILE A 92 -5.48 4.46 -11.68
N TYR A 93 -6.44 5.22 -11.14
CA TYR A 93 -7.60 5.67 -11.90
C TYR A 93 -7.24 6.75 -12.93
N ALA A 94 -6.20 7.56 -12.70
CA ALA A 94 -5.69 8.50 -13.69
C ALA A 94 -5.10 7.77 -14.91
N PHE A 95 -4.31 6.72 -14.70
CA PHE A 95 -3.84 5.85 -15.79
C PHE A 95 -5.01 5.19 -16.51
N LYS A 96 -5.98 4.63 -15.77
CA LYS A 96 -7.17 4.00 -16.35
C LYS A 96 -8.01 4.95 -17.21
N ASN A 97 -8.13 6.22 -16.83
CA ASN A 97 -8.94 7.20 -17.54
C ASN A 97 -8.19 7.91 -18.68
N LEU A 98 -6.91 8.24 -18.48
CA LEU A 98 -6.11 9.02 -19.44
C LEU A 98 -5.32 8.15 -20.41
N LEU A 99 -4.91 6.96 -19.98
CA LEU A 99 -4.10 6.01 -20.74
C LEU A 99 -4.74 4.60 -20.69
N PRO A 100 -5.98 4.42 -21.21
CA PRO A 100 -6.72 3.15 -21.07
C PRO A 100 -6.03 1.95 -21.74
N LYS A 101 -5.08 2.19 -22.66
CA LYS A 101 -4.27 1.14 -23.29
C LYS A 101 -3.06 0.73 -22.44
N PHE A 102 -2.75 1.47 -21.37
CA PHE A 102 -1.66 1.16 -20.45
C PHE A 102 -2.09 0.02 -19.52
N SER A 103 -1.96 -1.20 -20.02
CA SER A 103 -2.27 -2.42 -19.31
C SER A 103 -1.37 -3.56 -19.80
N PHE A 104 -1.09 -4.51 -18.94
CA PHE A 104 -0.44 -5.75 -19.34
C PHE A 104 -1.43 -6.67 -20.06
N SER A 105 -0.90 -7.46 -21.00
CA SER A 105 -1.66 -8.58 -21.57
C SER A 105 -1.83 -9.69 -20.54
N ASN A 106 -2.88 -10.49 -20.67
CA ASN A 106 -3.12 -11.65 -19.79
C ASN A 106 -1.90 -12.58 -19.66
N LYS A 107 -1.10 -12.72 -20.72
CA LYS A 107 0.13 -13.52 -20.72
C LYS A 107 1.21 -12.89 -19.83
N ILE A 108 1.46 -11.59 -19.96
CA ILE A 108 2.43 -10.88 -19.12
C ILE A 108 1.97 -10.89 -17.66
N THR A 109 0.69 -10.61 -17.40
CA THR A 109 0.11 -10.67 -16.05
C THR A 109 0.27 -12.05 -15.43
N ALA A 110 0.05 -13.13 -16.18
CA ALA A 110 0.28 -14.48 -15.69
C ALA A 110 1.75 -14.73 -15.34
N ILE A 111 2.70 -14.30 -16.19
CA ILE A 111 4.14 -14.44 -15.91
C ILE A 111 4.51 -13.68 -14.64
N VAL A 112 4.09 -12.41 -14.51
CA VAL A 112 4.36 -11.59 -13.32
C VAL A 112 3.74 -12.23 -12.08
N TYR A 113 2.48 -12.67 -12.16
CA TYR A 113 1.79 -13.34 -11.06
C TYR A 113 2.51 -14.62 -10.62
N PHE A 114 2.79 -15.55 -11.53
CA PHE A 114 3.41 -16.83 -11.16
C PHE A 114 4.83 -16.64 -10.63
N SER A 115 5.61 -15.72 -11.20
CA SER A 115 6.93 -15.37 -10.68
C SER A 115 6.86 -14.78 -9.28
N LEU A 116 5.99 -13.79 -9.06
CA LEU A 116 5.81 -13.17 -7.74
C LEU A 116 5.28 -14.18 -6.71
N GLN A 117 4.28 -14.97 -7.07
CA GLN A 117 3.71 -16.01 -6.20
C GLN A 117 4.78 -17.04 -5.80
N THR A 118 5.62 -17.46 -6.74
CA THR A 118 6.73 -18.40 -6.47
C THR A 118 7.73 -17.80 -5.51
N ILE A 119 8.17 -16.55 -5.74
CA ILE A 119 9.11 -15.85 -4.85
C ILE A 119 8.53 -15.73 -3.45
N LEU A 120 7.28 -15.30 -3.31
CA LEU A 120 6.62 -15.14 -2.01
C LEU A 120 6.52 -16.47 -1.25
N ILE A 121 6.09 -17.55 -1.93
CA ILE A 121 5.95 -18.88 -1.31
C ILE A 121 7.32 -19.41 -0.87
N VAL A 122 8.32 -19.36 -1.75
CA VAL A 122 9.67 -19.85 -1.43
C VAL A 122 10.24 -19.08 -0.24
N THR A 123 10.18 -17.75 -0.26
CA THR A 123 10.68 -16.92 0.85
C THR A 123 9.95 -17.21 2.16
N LEU A 124 8.62 -17.36 2.13
CA LEU A 124 7.82 -17.71 3.30
C LEU A 124 8.24 -19.06 3.89
N LEU A 125 8.53 -20.07 3.06
CA LEU A 125 8.99 -21.39 3.55
C LEU A 125 10.34 -21.33 4.27
N TYR A 126 11.23 -20.39 3.89
CA TYR A 126 12.54 -20.22 4.52
C TYR A 126 12.54 -19.24 5.70
N SER A 127 11.54 -18.36 5.81
CA SER A 127 11.48 -17.26 6.80
C SER A 127 10.16 -17.22 7.56
N TYR A 128 9.54 -18.39 7.79
CA TYR A 128 8.24 -18.50 8.46
C TYR A 128 8.28 -18.11 9.95
N ASP A 129 9.47 -18.14 10.54
CA ASP A 129 9.77 -17.78 11.93
C ASP A 129 9.86 -16.26 12.13
N ARG A 130 10.00 -15.49 11.05
CA ARG A 130 10.11 -14.03 11.06
C ARG A 130 8.72 -13.42 10.89
N TRP A 131 8.12 -12.90 11.96
CA TRP A 131 6.69 -12.56 11.95
C TRP A 131 6.32 -11.50 10.92
N TYR A 132 7.19 -10.50 10.69
CA TYR A 132 6.92 -9.46 9.70
C TYR A 132 6.89 -10.02 8.29
N THR A 133 7.88 -10.83 7.93
CA THR A 133 7.91 -11.53 6.63
C THR A 133 6.73 -12.50 6.51
N ALA A 134 6.47 -13.30 7.54
CA ALA A 134 5.52 -14.41 7.49
C ALA A 134 4.07 -13.95 7.24
N ILE A 135 3.59 -12.99 8.03
CA ILE A 135 2.22 -12.48 7.91
C ILE A 135 2.05 -11.68 6.62
N ASN A 136 3.05 -10.85 6.26
CA ASN A 136 2.99 -10.03 5.06
C ASN A 136 2.96 -10.86 3.77
N PHE A 137 3.85 -11.84 3.67
CA PHE A 137 3.93 -12.68 2.47
C PHE A 137 2.75 -13.65 2.44
N GLY A 138 2.32 -14.18 3.59
CA GLY A 138 1.12 -15.01 3.70
C GLY A 138 -0.14 -14.30 3.21
N TYR A 139 -0.37 -13.06 3.66
CA TYR A 139 -1.49 -12.25 3.18
C TYR A 139 -1.40 -11.98 1.68
N ALA A 140 -0.20 -11.63 1.18
CA ALA A 140 0.02 -11.39 -0.25
C ALA A 140 -0.28 -12.61 -1.12
N ILE A 141 0.18 -13.80 -0.73
CA ILE A 141 -0.08 -15.07 -1.43
C ILE A 141 -1.58 -15.32 -1.57
N VAL A 142 -2.33 -15.17 -0.47
CA VAL A 142 -3.79 -15.42 -0.45
C VAL A 142 -4.52 -14.37 -1.29
N LEU A 143 -4.21 -13.09 -1.10
CA LEU A 143 -4.86 -12.00 -1.84
C LEU A 143 -4.59 -12.10 -3.34
N LEU A 144 -3.33 -12.31 -3.75
CA LEU A 144 -2.97 -12.44 -5.16
C LEU A 144 -3.65 -13.66 -5.79
N ALA A 145 -3.69 -14.80 -5.11
CA ALA A 145 -4.41 -15.98 -5.60
C ALA A 145 -5.92 -15.70 -5.76
N LEU A 146 -6.55 -15.04 -4.79
CA LEU A 146 -7.96 -14.66 -4.88
C LEU A 146 -8.20 -13.74 -6.08
N VAL A 147 -7.43 -12.66 -6.22
CA VAL A 147 -7.63 -11.69 -7.29
C VAL A 147 -7.33 -12.31 -8.67
N TYR A 148 -6.28 -13.12 -8.78
CA TYR A 148 -5.93 -13.77 -10.05
C TYR A 148 -7.02 -14.73 -10.55
N ASN A 149 -7.73 -15.40 -9.63
CA ASN A 149 -8.79 -16.36 -9.96
C ASN A 149 -10.15 -15.69 -10.22
N TYR A 150 -10.50 -14.64 -9.48
CA TYR A 150 -11.84 -14.02 -9.56
C TYR A 150 -11.89 -12.70 -10.33
N LYS A 151 -10.77 -11.96 -10.43
CA LYS A 151 -10.70 -10.61 -11.01
C LYS A 151 -9.36 -10.37 -11.72
N ARG A 152 -8.93 -11.31 -12.58
CA ARG A 152 -7.64 -11.23 -13.30
C ARG A 152 -7.43 -9.91 -14.04
N ASP A 153 -8.48 -9.36 -14.66
CA ASP A 153 -8.37 -8.11 -15.41
C ASP A 153 -8.00 -6.91 -14.54
N ALA A 154 -8.28 -6.96 -13.22
CA ALA A 154 -7.79 -5.95 -12.30
C ALA A 154 -6.25 -5.94 -12.24
N LEU A 155 -5.60 -7.11 -12.28
CA LEU A 155 -4.14 -7.24 -12.24
C LEU A 155 -3.48 -6.73 -13.54
N ASN A 156 -4.16 -6.85 -14.69
CA ASN A 156 -3.68 -6.30 -15.96
C ASN A 156 -3.45 -4.78 -15.88
N VAL A 157 -4.29 -4.07 -15.12
CA VAL A 157 -4.18 -2.63 -14.90
C VAL A 157 -3.28 -2.32 -13.69
N PHE A 158 -3.45 -3.08 -12.60
CA PHE A 158 -2.79 -2.80 -11.33
C PHE A 158 -1.26 -2.97 -11.43
N PHE A 159 -0.76 -4.10 -11.94
CA PHE A 159 0.69 -4.36 -11.96
C PHE A 159 1.54 -3.30 -12.67
N PRO A 160 1.25 -2.89 -13.92
CA PRO A 160 2.09 -1.91 -14.60
C PRO A 160 2.08 -0.54 -13.89
N VAL A 161 0.94 -0.14 -13.31
CA VAL A 161 0.87 1.12 -12.56
C VAL A 161 1.54 1.00 -11.20
N PHE A 162 1.43 -0.15 -10.53
CA PHE A 162 2.11 -0.41 -9.26
C PHE A 162 3.63 -0.32 -9.42
N LEU A 163 4.19 -0.83 -10.52
CA LEU A 163 5.63 -0.67 -10.84
C LEU A 163 6.06 0.80 -10.94
N ILE A 164 5.19 1.67 -11.49
CA ILE A 164 5.45 3.11 -11.52
C ILE A 164 5.34 3.70 -10.11
N LEU A 165 4.35 3.28 -9.34
CA LEU A 165 4.12 3.74 -7.96
C LEU A 165 5.23 3.35 -6.99
N LEU A 166 6.00 2.29 -7.28
CA LEU A 166 7.18 1.93 -6.48
C LEU A 166 8.21 3.07 -6.42
N VAL A 167 8.32 3.91 -7.46
CA VAL A 167 9.27 5.03 -7.46
C VAL A 167 8.94 6.08 -6.38
N PRO A 168 7.77 6.74 -6.38
CA PRO A 168 7.42 7.67 -5.31
C PRO A 168 7.31 6.97 -3.94
N PHE A 169 6.89 5.71 -3.91
CA PHE A 169 6.86 4.91 -2.69
C PHE A 169 8.24 4.80 -2.03
N PHE A 170 9.29 4.37 -2.76
CA PHE A 170 10.63 4.27 -2.19
C PHE A 170 11.23 5.62 -1.80
N ILE A 171 10.79 6.72 -2.42
CA ILE A 171 11.18 8.07 -1.99
C ILE A 171 10.55 8.39 -0.63
N VAL A 172 9.23 8.29 -0.51
CA VAL A 172 8.50 8.63 0.73
C VAL A 172 8.87 7.69 1.87
N ASN A 173 8.82 6.37 1.65
CA ASN A 173 9.23 5.40 2.65
C ASN A 173 10.71 5.51 2.96
N GLY A 174 11.56 5.87 1.98
CA GLY A 174 12.96 6.16 2.23
C GLY A 174 13.15 7.27 3.26
N PHE A 175 12.40 8.37 3.17
CA PHE A 175 12.41 9.41 4.22
C PHE A 175 11.94 8.87 5.57
N LEU A 176 10.88 8.07 5.59
CA LEU A 176 10.36 7.48 6.83
C LEU A 176 11.37 6.53 7.49
N THR A 177 12.12 5.75 6.71
CA THR A 177 13.09 4.76 7.19
C THR A 177 14.51 5.30 7.31
N GLY A 178 14.73 6.60 7.13
CA GLY A 178 15.99 7.27 7.48
C GLY A 178 16.93 7.61 6.32
N SER A 179 16.54 7.39 5.06
CA SER A 179 17.25 8.00 3.94
C SER A 179 17.11 9.52 4.08
N TRP A 180 18.22 10.27 4.13
CA TRP A 180 18.26 11.74 4.24
C TRP A 180 17.95 12.38 5.61
N ILE A 181 17.77 11.60 6.67
CA ILE A 181 17.62 12.10 8.05
C ILE A 181 18.50 11.30 9.03
N HIS A 182 18.84 11.89 10.18
CA HIS A 182 19.77 11.28 11.15
C HIS A 182 19.22 10.04 11.88
N GLU A 183 17.91 9.99 12.11
CA GLU A 183 17.21 8.89 12.79
C GLU A 183 16.00 8.49 11.96
N GLN A 184 15.51 7.27 12.15
CA GLN A 184 14.36 6.76 11.42
C GLN A 184 13.07 7.30 12.06
N VAL A 185 12.11 7.73 11.24
CA VAL A 185 10.73 8.00 11.71
C VAL A 185 10.06 6.69 12.06
N VAL A 186 10.26 5.71 11.19
CA VAL A 186 9.75 4.34 11.28
C VAL A 186 10.95 3.40 11.28
N TRP A 187 11.10 2.63 12.36
CA TRP A 187 12.19 1.67 12.51
C TRP A 187 11.66 0.23 12.47
N TYR A 188 12.51 -0.69 12.03
CA TYR A 188 12.18 -2.11 11.89
C TYR A 188 13.20 -2.99 12.61
N ASN A 189 12.72 -4.07 13.25
CA ASN A 189 13.56 -5.08 13.86
C ASN A 189 13.93 -6.16 12.83
N ASP A 190 15.21 -6.23 12.47
CA ASP A 190 15.71 -7.18 11.46
C ASP A 190 15.71 -8.65 11.93
N ALA A 191 15.43 -8.91 13.21
CA ALA A 191 15.14 -10.27 13.69
C ALA A 191 13.80 -10.80 13.16
N GLU A 192 12.87 -9.90 12.82
CA GLU A 192 11.48 -10.24 12.45
C GLU A 192 11.19 -10.06 10.97
N ASN A 193 12.17 -9.56 10.20
CA ASN A 193 12.10 -9.32 8.76
C ASN A 193 13.29 -9.96 8.04
N LEU A 194 13.37 -9.90 6.71
CA LEU A 194 14.43 -10.53 5.92
C LEU A 194 15.84 -9.94 6.12
N GLY A 195 15.93 -8.73 6.68
CA GLY A 195 17.15 -7.92 6.75
C GLY A 195 17.57 -7.34 5.40
N ILE A 196 16.71 -7.48 4.37
CA ILE A 196 16.97 -7.04 3.00
C ILE A 196 16.26 -5.70 2.78
N ARG A 197 17.01 -4.70 2.31
CA ARG A 197 16.49 -3.33 2.12
C ARG A 197 16.79 -2.79 0.73
N ILE A 198 15.88 -1.97 0.21
CA ILE A 198 16.11 -1.09 -0.94
C ILE A 198 16.37 0.31 -0.39
N GLY A 199 17.63 0.74 -0.42
CA GLY A 199 18.06 1.89 0.38
C GLY A 199 17.89 1.56 1.87
N THR A 200 17.03 2.30 2.57
CA THR A 200 16.70 2.04 3.98
C THR A 200 15.37 1.30 4.17
N VAL A 201 14.58 1.11 3.12
CA VAL A 201 13.22 0.54 3.18
C VAL A 201 13.30 -0.99 3.16
N PRO A 202 12.72 -1.72 4.13
CA PRO A 202 12.59 -3.17 4.07
C PRO A 202 11.89 -3.63 2.79
N ILE A 203 12.30 -4.76 2.23
CA ILE A 203 11.66 -5.29 1.01
C ILE A 203 10.20 -5.67 1.25
N GLU A 204 9.87 -6.06 2.48
CA GLU A 204 8.52 -6.34 2.95
C GLU A 204 7.56 -5.18 2.74
N ASP A 205 7.99 -3.93 2.95
CA ASP A 205 7.11 -2.76 2.79
C ASP A 205 6.56 -2.66 1.36
N SER A 206 7.31 -3.14 0.35
CA SER A 206 6.81 -3.18 -1.03
C SER A 206 5.66 -4.19 -1.21
N ILE A 207 5.69 -5.30 -0.47
CA ILE A 207 4.62 -6.31 -0.45
C ILE A 207 3.44 -5.82 0.40
N TYR A 208 3.72 -5.12 1.49
CA TYR A 208 2.71 -4.47 2.32
C TYR A 208 1.94 -3.43 1.50
N ALA A 209 2.64 -2.56 0.78
CA ALA A 209 2.06 -1.57 -0.12
C ALA A 209 1.27 -2.24 -1.26
N LEU A 210 1.80 -3.31 -1.87
CA LEU A 210 1.10 -4.08 -2.89
C LEU A 210 -0.26 -4.57 -2.39
N THR A 211 -0.28 -5.20 -1.22
CA THR A 211 -1.48 -5.84 -0.69
C THR A 211 -2.50 -4.82 -0.19
N MET A 212 -2.06 -3.76 0.47
CA MET A 212 -2.90 -2.64 0.88
C MET A 212 -3.60 -2.01 -0.33
N LEU A 213 -2.84 -1.63 -1.35
CA LEU A 213 -3.38 -0.94 -2.53
C LEU A 213 -4.25 -1.87 -3.39
N LEU A 214 -3.85 -3.13 -3.56
CA LEU A 214 -4.61 -4.09 -4.33
C LEU A 214 -5.97 -4.39 -3.67
N THR A 215 -6.00 -4.48 -2.33
CA THR A 215 -7.23 -4.67 -1.56
C THR A 215 -8.23 -3.55 -1.85
N ILE A 216 -7.79 -2.29 -1.73
CA ILE A 216 -8.64 -1.13 -1.98
C ILE A 216 -9.09 -1.11 -3.44
N PHE A 217 -8.16 -1.31 -4.38
CA PHE A 217 -8.46 -1.25 -5.80
C PHE A 217 -9.53 -2.28 -6.21
N VAL A 218 -9.38 -3.53 -5.79
CA VAL A 218 -10.33 -4.60 -6.14
C VAL A 218 -11.69 -4.39 -5.47
N LEU A 219 -11.73 -3.91 -4.22
CA LEU A 219 -12.98 -3.55 -3.55
C LEU A 219 -13.69 -2.39 -4.26
N MET A 220 -12.96 -1.35 -4.66
CA MET A 220 -13.52 -0.24 -5.44
C MET A 220 -14.13 -0.71 -6.76
N GLU A 221 -13.44 -1.56 -7.51
CA GLU A 221 -13.95 -2.13 -8.76
C GLU A 221 -15.21 -2.97 -8.51
N LYS A 222 -15.22 -3.81 -7.47
CA LYS A 222 -16.38 -4.61 -7.08
C LYS A 222 -17.60 -3.75 -6.71
N PHE A 223 -17.39 -2.68 -5.92
CA PHE A 223 -18.48 -1.78 -5.54
C PHE A 223 -19.02 -0.99 -6.73
N LYS A 224 -18.14 -0.60 -7.65
CA LYS A 224 -18.52 0.11 -8.88
C LYS A 224 -19.38 -0.76 -9.79
N GLU A 225 -18.98 -2.01 -10.01
CA GLU A 225 -19.75 -2.97 -10.81
C GLU A 225 -21.14 -3.21 -10.21
N ARG A 226 -21.23 -3.46 -8.89
CA ARG A 226 -22.51 -3.68 -8.21
C ARG A 226 -23.47 -2.50 -8.39
N ASN A 227 -22.97 -1.27 -8.28
CA ASN A 227 -23.79 -0.08 -8.44
C ASN A 227 -24.27 0.13 -9.88
N GLN A 228 -23.50 -0.32 -10.89
CA GLN A 228 -23.91 -0.27 -12.30
C GLN A 228 -25.00 -1.31 -12.62
N VAL A 229 -25.00 -2.45 -11.93
CA VAL A 229 -26.05 -3.48 -12.09
C VAL A 229 -27.37 -3.05 -11.42
N SER A 230 -27.31 -2.22 -10.38
CA SER A 230 -28.48 -1.75 -9.64
C SER A 230 -29.13 -0.47 -10.19
N SER A 231 -28.55 0.15 -11.22
CA SER A 231 -29.02 1.41 -11.84
C SER A 231 -29.57 1.16 -13.23
#